data_AF-A0A963GPK6-F1
#
_entry.id   AF-A0A963GPK6-F1
#
_cell.length_a   1.000
_cell.length_b   1.000
_cell.length_c   1.000
_cell.angle_alpha   90.00
_cell.angle_beta   90.00
_cell.angle_gamma   90.00
#
_symmetry.space_group_name_H-M   'P 1'
#
loop_
_entity.id
_entity.type
_entity.pdbx_description
1 polymer ?
#
loop_
_entity_poly.entity_id
_entity_poly.type
_entity_poly.pdbx_seq_one_letter_code
_entity_poly.pdbx_strand_id
1 'polypeptide(L)'
;MSAIDDITTTELAAYEGKDIADICNTGYDAANVNHCAHFVSHVLEITIGLICGSMKYDTRGTGTSLRVNEIYNSCSTRGVWADKPISTKRCLVFATRPSNMDGSEMGEHPRKHIGIYVDGNVWHYSNSGDKVVKDSVEAFLLKFKGAYGSSTALYYGVL
;
A
#
# COMPACT_ATOMS: atom_id res chain seq x y z
N MET A 1 -8.67 -17.57 -1.48
CA MET A 1 -7.51 -17.18 -0.66
C MET A 1 -6.84 -16.06 -1.42
N SER A 2 -6.68 -14.92 -0.76
CA SER A 2 -6.02 -13.75 -1.33
C SER A 2 -4.50 -13.94 -1.20
N ALA A 3 -3.69 -13.36 -2.09
CA ALA A 3 -2.22 -13.47 -2.01
C ALA A 3 -1.65 -12.99 -0.65
N ILE A 4 -2.40 -12.16 0.08
CA ILE A 4 -2.00 -11.67 1.40
C ILE A 4 -2.19 -12.72 2.53
N ASP A 5 -2.96 -13.77 2.30
CA ASP A 5 -3.17 -14.82 3.32
C ASP A 5 -1.90 -15.67 3.52
N ASP A 6 -1.15 -15.88 2.44
CA ASP A 6 0.02 -16.75 2.39
C ASP A 6 1.36 -15.99 2.49
N ILE A 7 1.36 -14.66 2.28
CA ILE A 7 2.59 -13.86 2.30
C ILE A 7 3.30 -13.93 3.67
N THR A 8 4.59 -14.17 3.64
CA THR A 8 5.45 -14.31 4.81
C THR A 8 6.36 -13.09 5.01
N THR A 9 6.87 -12.94 6.22
CA THR A 9 7.88 -11.91 6.52
C THR A 9 9.19 -12.15 5.76
N THR A 10 9.54 -13.40 5.48
CA THR A 10 10.71 -13.77 4.67
C THR A 10 10.58 -13.33 3.22
N GLU A 11 9.42 -13.53 2.60
CA GLU A 11 9.17 -13.07 1.23
C GLU A 11 9.20 -11.53 1.15
N LEU A 12 8.57 -10.85 2.10
CA LEU A 12 8.59 -9.39 2.16
C LEU A 12 9.99 -8.81 2.41
N ALA A 13 10.80 -9.50 3.22
CA ALA A 13 12.19 -9.11 3.47
C ALA A 13 13.05 -9.12 2.20
N ALA A 14 12.73 -9.97 1.21
CA ALA A 14 13.42 -10.00 -0.08
C ALA A 14 13.16 -8.75 -0.95
N TYR A 15 12.20 -7.91 -0.57
CA TYR A 15 11.96 -6.61 -1.21
C TYR A 15 12.63 -5.45 -0.49
N GLU A 16 13.02 -5.60 0.78
CA GLU A 16 13.62 -4.51 1.56
C GLU A 16 14.85 -3.92 0.83
N GLY A 17 14.84 -2.60 0.64
CA GLY A 17 15.90 -1.87 -0.05
C GLY A 17 15.78 -1.80 -1.57
N LYS A 18 14.85 -2.53 -2.20
CA LYS A 18 14.63 -2.45 -3.66
C LYS A 18 13.90 -1.18 -4.07
N ASP A 19 14.31 -0.62 -5.20
CA ASP A 19 13.58 0.44 -5.88
C ASP A 19 12.41 -0.16 -6.67
N ILE A 20 11.43 0.66 -7.04
CA ILE A 20 10.28 0.20 -7.84
C ILE A 20 10.68 -0.27 -9.25
N ALA A 21 11.78 0.26 -9.80
CA ALA A 21 12.34 -0.19 -11.08
C ALA A 21 12.82 -1.65 -11.02
N ASP A 22 13.25 -2.12 -9.85
CA ASP A 22 13.63 -3.53 -9.64
C ASP A 22 12.42 -4.46 -9.51
N ILE A 23 11.23 -3.90 -9.34
CA ILE A 23 9.98 -4.63 -9.04
C ILE A 23 9.02 -4.58 -10.24
N CYS A 24 8.93 -3.43 -10.92
CA CYS A 24 7.98 -3.20 -11.99
C CYS A 24 8.55 -3.59 -13.35
N ASN A 25 8.00 -4.65 -13.94
CA ASN A 25 8.37 -5.10 -15.28
C ASN A 25 7.77 -4.28 -16.44
N THR A 26 6.88 -3.30 -16.15
CA THR A 26 6.30 -2.43 -17.19
C THR A 26 7.14 -1.15 -17.40
N GLY A 27 8.13 -0.90 -16.53
CA GLY A 27 8.96 0.29 -16.52
C GLY A 27 8.19 1.57 -16.20
N TYR A 28 7.07 1.48 -15.48
CA TYR A 28 6.37 2.65 -14.94
C TYR A 28 6.96 3.00 -13.56
N ASP A 29 8.20 3.47 -13.56
CA ASP A 29 9.09 3.58 -12.40
C ASP A 29 9.57 5.02 -12.13
N ALA A 30 8.99 6.02 -12.80
CA ALA A 30 9.41 7.40 -12.64
C ALA A 30 9.20 7.91 -11.20
N ALA A 31 10.26 8.40 -10.56
CA ALA A 31 10.28 8.82 -9.14
C ALA A 31 9.21 9.87 -8.73
N ASN A 32 8.59 10.56 -9.69
CA ASN A 32 7.54 11.54 -9.41
C ASN A 32 6.14 10.92 -9.27
N VAL A 33 6.00 9.59 -9.30
CA VAL A 33 4.71 8.92 -9.09
C VAL A 33 4.61 8.31 -7.68
N ASN A 34 3.39 8.17 -7.15
CA ASN A 34 3.20 7.57 -5.84
C ASN A 34 3.39 6.04 -5.91
N HIS A 35 4.58 5.57 -5.55
CA HIS A 35 4.98 4.16 -5.69
C HIS A 35 4.46 3.24 -4.58
N CYS A 36 3.83 3.77 -3.53
CA CYS A 36 3.36 2.96 -2.40
C CYS A 36 2.34 1.89 -2.82
N ALA A 37 1.29 2.27 -3.55
CA ALA A 37 0.34 1.31 -4.11
C ALA A 37 0.96 0.44 -5.18
N HIS A 38 1.93 0.97 -5.93
CA HIS A 38 2.60 0.24 -6.99
C HIS A 38 3.38 -0.97 -6.44
N PHE A 39 4.20 -0.75 -5.41
CA PHE A 39 4.91 -1.81 -4.68
C PHE A 39 3.94 -2.86 -4.13
N VAL A 40 2.96 -2.43 -3.34
CA VAL A 40 2.03 -3.36 -2.67
C VAL A 40 1.28 -4.22 -3.69
N SER A 41 0.87 -3.62 -4.80
CA SER A 41 0.14 -4.32 -5.85
C SER A 41 1.01 -5.31 -6.61
N HIS A 42 2.30 -5.05 -6.79
CA HIS A 42 3.22 -6.01 -7.40
C HIS A 42 3.48 -7.22 -6.49
N VAL A 43 3.64 -7.00 -5.19
CA VAL A 43 3.87 -8.10 -4.24
C VAL A 43 2.64 -9.00 -4.10
N LEU A 44 1.44 -8.42 -4.12
CA LEU A 44 0.19 -9.13 -3.87
C LEU A 44 -0.64 -9.38 -5.13
N GLU A 45 -0.06 -9.11 -6.31
CA GLU A 45 -0.69 -9.30 -7.63
C GLU A 45 -2.06 -8.60 -7.78
N ILE A 46 -2.23 -7.43 -7.16
CA ILE A 46 -3.51 -6.71 -7.13
C ILE A 46 -3.75 -6.03 -8.48
N THR A 47 -4.88 -6.32 -9.13
CA THR A 47 -5.28 -5.78 -10.45
C THR A 47 -6.66 -5.13 -10.42
N ILE A 48 -6.72 -3.92 -9.85
CA ILE A 48 -7.92 -3.16 -9.57
C ILE A 48 -7.73 -1.75 -10.13
N GLY A 49 -8.73 -1.27 -10.89
CA GLY A 49 -8.76 0.10 -11.39
C GLY A 49 -7.57 0.41 -12.32
N LEU A 50 -6.85 1.51 -12.04
CA LEU A 50 -5.72 1.92 -12.86
C LEU A 50 -4.47 1.07 -12.58
N ILE A 51 -3.99 0.37 -13.61
CA ILE A 51 -2.79 -0.48 -13.55
C ILE A 51 -1.58 0.12 -14.29
N CYS A 52 -0.37 -0.26 -13.87
CA CYS A 52 0.88 0.30 -14.39
C CYS A 52 1.12 0.02 -15.88
N GLY A 53 0.71 -1.15 -16.39
CA GLY A 53 0.83 -1.44 -17.82
C GLY A 53 -0.08 -0.59 -18.71
N SER A 54 -1.16 -0.02 -18.16
CA SER A 54 -2.00 0.92 -18.91
C SER A 54 -1.35 2.27 -19.17
N MET A 55 -0.20 2.55 -18.56
CA MET A 55 0.52 3.82 -18.68
C MET A 55 1.44 3.88 -19.91
N LYS A 56 1.70 2.75 -20.56
CA LYS A 56 2.45 2.68 -21.82
C LYS A 56 1.67 1.86 -22.84
N TYR A 57 1.86 2.16 -24.12
CA TYR A 57 1.19 1.43 -25.19
C TYR A 57 1.62 -0.05 -25.22
N ASP A 58 2.92 -0.31 -25.08
CA ASP A 58 3.51 -1.65 -25.25
C ASP A 58 3.21 -2.62 -24.10
N THR A 59 2.82 -2.11 -22.93
CA THR A 59 2.51 -2.92 -21.73
C THR A 59 1.03 -2.93 -21.41
N ARG A 60 0.18 -2.46 -22.33
CA ARG A 60 -1.25 -2.31 -22.09
C ARG A 60 -1.91 -3.66 -21.77
N GLY A 61 -2.69 -3.68 -20.70
CA GLY A 61 -3.37 -4.89 -20.21
C GLY A 61 -2.52 -5.78 -19.30
N THR A 62 -1.29 -5.37 -18.97
CA THR A 62 -0.44 -6.05 -17.99
C THR A 62 -0.19 -5.16 -16.76
N GLY A 63 0.50 -5.70 -15.76
CA GLY A 63 0.90 -4.98 -14.57
C GLY A 63 -0.14 -4.97 -13.45
N THR A 64 0.04 -4.09 -12.47
CA THR A 64 -0.70 -4.10 -11.20
C THR A 64 -1.19 -2.71 -10.82
N SER A 65 -2.08 -2.65 -9.84
CA SER A 65 -2.79 -1.43 -9.42
C SER A 65 -1.86 -0.31 -8.96
N LEU A 66 -2.29 0.94 -9.16
CA LEU A 66 -1.52 2.14 -8.85
C LEU A 66 -2.16 3.07 -7.81
N ARG A 67 -3.44 2.86 -7.46
CA ARG A 67 -4.20 3.83 -6.67
C ARG A 67 -4.63 3.28 -5.33
N VAL A 68 -4.13 3.91 -4.27
CA VAL A 68 -4.38 3.54 -2.87
C VAL A 68 -5.86 3.47 -2.52
N ASN A 69 -6.64 4.49 -2.90
CA ASN A 69 -8.08 4.56 -2.65
C ASN A 69 -8.87 3.50 -3.42
N GLU A 70 -8.50 3.21 -4.67
CA GLU A 70 -9.16 2.16 -5.46
C GLU A 70 -8.96 0.79 -4.79
N ILE A 71 -7.75 0.51 -4.29
CA ILE A 71 -7.45 -0.71 -3.52
C ILE A 71 -8.23 -0.74 -2.20
N TYR A 72 -8.22 0.35 -1.43
CA TYR A 72 -8.95 0.44 -0.16
C TYR A 72 -10.45 0.21 -0.35
N ASN A 73 -11.07 0.90 -1.31
CA ASN A 73 -12.50 0.84 -1.58
C ASN A 73 -12.93 -0.51 -2.18
N SER A 74 -11.98 -1.34 -2.61
CA SER A 74 -12.23 -2.70 -3.10
C SER A 74 -12.01 -3.78 -2.03
N CYS A 75 -11.47 -3.44 -0.86
CA CYS A 75 -11.32 -4.39 0.24
C CYS A 75 -12.68 -4.86 0.76
N SER A 76 -12.90 -6.18 0.82
CA SER A 76 -14.14 -6.80 1.31
C SER A 76 -14.40 -6.51 2.79
N THR A 77 -13.34 -6.42 3.59
CA THR A 77 -13.40 -5.98 4.99
C THR A 77 -12.44 -4.82 5.20
N ARG A 78 -12.92 -3.69 5.73
CA ARG A 78 -12.11 -2.49 5.97
C ARG A 78 -12.64 -1.66 7.12
N GLY A 79 -11.78 -0.85 7.71
CA GLY A 79 -12.16 0.05 8.79
C GLY A 79 -10.99 0.79 9.41
N VAL A 80 -11.23 1.49 10.52
CA VAL A 80 -10.18 2.13 11.31
C VAL A 80 -9.28 1.05 11.93
N TRP A 81 -7.98 1.33 12.02
CA TRP A 81 -7.00 0.34 12.48
C TRP A 81 -7.24 -0.17 13.91
N ALA A 82 -7.80 0.67 14.78
CA ALA A 82 -8.13 0.31 16.16
C ALA A 82 -9.16 -0.84 16.24
N ASP A 83 -10.01 -0.96 15.22
CA ASP A 83 -11.07 -1.98 15.14
C ASP A 83 -10.61 -3.23 14.36
N LYS A 84 -9.35 -3.28 13.91
CA LYS A 84 -8.82 -4.44 13.20
C LYS A 84 -8.86 -5.66 14.12
N PRO A 85 -9.46 -6.80 13.70
CA PRO A 85 -9.49 -8.00 14.52
C PRO A 85 -8.07 -8.43 14.96
N ILE A 86 -7.93 -8.86 16.21
CA ILE A 86 -6.65 -9.30 16.79
C ILE A 86 -6.13 -10.57 16.10
N SER A 87 -7.05 -11.39 15.59
CA SER A 87 -6.78 -12.58 14.79
C SER A 87 -6.21 -12.26 13.40
N THR A 88 -6.47 -11.06 12.86
CA THR A 88 -5.92 -10.63 11.57
C THR A 88 -4.44 -10.32 11.71
N LYS A 89 -3.60 -11.30 11.35
CA LYS A 89 -2.13 -11.19 11.34
C LYS A 89 -1.57 -10.66 10.03
N ARG A 90 -2.37 -10.70 8.96
CA ARG A 90 -2.01 -10.23 7.63
C ARG A 90 -3.14 -9.38 7.07
N CYS A 91 -2.83 -8.17 6.62
CA CYS A 91 -3.79 -7.28 5.98
C CYS A 91 -3.05 -6.11 5.30
N LEU A 92 -3.78 -5.33 4.51
CA LEU A 92 -3.30 -4.04 4.06
C LEU A 92 -3.46 -3.02 5.18
N VAL A 93 -2.48 -2.14 5.32
CA VAL A 93 -2.54 -0.97 6.19
C VAL A 93 -2.49 0.28 5.35
N PHE A 94 -3.33 1.25 5.70
CA PHE A 94 -3.44 2.51 4.98
C PHE A 94 -3.25 3.66 5.95
N ALA A 95 -2.56 4.72 5.53
CA ALA A 95 -2.41 5.95 6.29
C ALA A 95 -3.00 7.12 5.51
N THR A 96 -3.95 7.84 6.10
CA THR A 96 -4.49 9.07 5.52
C THR A 96 -5.10 9.96 6.60
N ARG A 97 -5.51 11.18 6.23
CA ARG A 97 -6.25 12.07 7.11
C ARG A 97 -7.71 11.60 7.23
N PRO A 98 -8.34 11.68 8.41
CA PRO A 98 -9.77 11.42 8.56
C PRO A 98 -10.65 12.26 7.62
N SER A 99 -10.23 13.48 7.29
CA SER A 99 -10.93 14.33 6.31
C SER A 99 -10.89 13.81 4.86
N ASN A 100 -10.08 12.79 4.57
CA ASN A 100 -10.08 12.09 3.29
C ASN A 100 -11.01 10.86 3.29
N MET A 101 -11.69 10.59 4.40
CA MET A 101 -12.68 9.53 4.48
C MET A 101 -14.07 10.13 4.32
N ASP A 102 -14.87 9.52 3.47
CA ASP A 102 -16.31 9.77 3.35
C ASP A 102 -17.05 8.51 3.80
N GLY A 103 -17.46 8.48 5.06
CA GLY A 103 -17.94 7.27 5.72
C GLY A 103 -16.87 6.17 5.71
N SER A 104 -17.16 5.06 5.01
CA SER A 104 -16.25 3.91 4.84
C SER A 104 -15.43 3.95 3.54
N GLU A 105 -15.55 5.01 2.75
CA GLU A 105 -14.82 5.19 1.49
C GLU A 105 -13.62 6.11 1.68
N MET A 106 -12.51 5.77 1.04
CA MET A 106 -11.34 6.64 0.96
C MET A 106 -11.39 7.48 -0.31
N GLY A 107 -11.24 8.79 -0.16
CA GLY A 107 -11.21 9.76 -1.24
C GLY A 107 -9.88 9.81 -2.02
N GLU A 108 -9.92 10.50 -3.15
CA GLU A 108 -8.75 10.79 -3.97
C GLU A 108 -7.96 11.97 -3.39
N HIS A 109 -6.90 11.68 -2.63
CA HIS A 109 -6.06 12.72 -2.04
C HIS A 109 -4.56 12.37 -2.07
N PRO A 110 -3.63 13.32 -2.27
CA PRO A 110 -2.19 13.04 -2.36
C PRO A 110 -1.58 12.56 -1.03
N ARG A 111 -2.21 12.89 0.11
CA ARG A 111 -1.80 12.42 1.44
C ARG A 111 -2.48 11.10 1.81
N LYS A 112 -2.12 10.04 1.10
CA LYS A 112 -2.53 8.67 1.39
C LYS A 112 -1.37 7.72 1.13
N HIS A 113 -1.23 6.70 1.95
CA HIS A 113 -0.19 5.69 1.83
C HIS A 113 -0.76 4.30 2.10
N ILE A 114 -0.09 3.28 1.58
CA ILE A 114 -0.43 1.87 1.77
C ILE A 114 0.82 1.05 2.07
N GLY A 115 0.66 0.02 2.88
CA GLY A 115 1.67 -1.00 3.16
C GLY A 115 1.04 -2.37 3.39
N ILE A 116 1.90 -3.39 3.46
CA ILE A 116 1.54 -4.77 3.77
C ILE A 116 1.88 -5.01 5.24
N TYR A 117 0.87 -5.29 6.04
CA TYR A 117 1.04 -5.66 7.44
C TYR A 117 1.15 -7.18 7.58
N VAL A 118 2.22 -7.65 8.22
CA VAL A 118 2.42 -9.06 8.60
C VAL A 118 3.08 -9.11 9.98
N ASP A 119 2.42 -9.76 10.94
CA ASP A 119 2.96 -10.08 12.26
C ASP A 119 3.65 -8.89 12.98
N GLY A 120 2.96 -7.75 13.04
CA GLY A 120 3.43 -6.56 13.75
C GLY A 120 4.30 -5.60 12.93
N ASN A 121 4.69 -6.00 11.71
CA ASN A 121 5.55 -5.23 10.84
C ASN A 121 4.78 -4.73 9.61
N VAL A 122 5.21 -3.59 9.06
CA VAL A 122 4.65 -2.98 7.86
C VAL A 122 5.75 -2.80 6.82
N TRP A 123 5.59 -3.47 5.68
CA TRP A 123 6.41 -3.22 4.50
C TRP A 123 5.71 -2.24 3.59
N HIS A 124 6.41 -1.17 3.21
CA HIS A 124 5.87 -0.15 2.32
C HIS A 124 6.98 0.53 1.53
N TYR A 125 6.61 1.17 0.44
CA TYR A 125 7.55 1.96 -0.34
C TYR A 125 7.75 3.34 0.29
N SER A 126 9.00 3.73 0.54
CA SER A 126 9.34 5.08 0.97
C SER A 126 9.62 5.96 -0.24
N ASN A 127 8.68 6.83 -0.61
CA ASN A 127 8.87 7.77 -1.74
C ASN A 127 10.02 8.77 -1.52
N SER A 128 10.44 9.02 -0.27
CA SER A 128 11.58 9.90 0.02
C SER A 128 12.92 9.17 0.02
N GLY A 129 12.89 7.85 0.19
CA GLY A 129 14.07 7.01 0.24
C GLY A 129 14.23 6.12 -1.00
N ASP A 130 13.31 6.24 -1.96
CA ASP A 130 13.21 5.48 -3.21
C ASP A 130 13.48 3.99 -3.03
N LYS A 131 12.83 3.40 -2.00
CA LYS A 131 12.98 1.98 -1.69
C LYS A 131 11.87 1.44 -0.80
N VAL A 132 11.70 0.13 -0.84
CA VAL A 132 10.91 -0.60 0.14
C VAL A 132 11.61 -0.59 1.51
N VAL A 133 10.84 -0.30 2.55
CA VAL A 133 11.30 -0.31 3.95
C VAL A 133 10.34 -1.11 4.82
N LYS A 134 10.85 -1.54 5.97
CA LYS A 134 10.07 -2.18 7.03
C LYS A 134 10.02 -1.26 8.25
N ASP A 135 8.82 -1.01 8.76
CA ASP A 135 8.60 -0.29 10.02
C ASP A 135 7.72 -1.12 10.97
N SER A 136 7.76 -0.81 12.27
CA SER A 136 6.65 -1.19 13.16
C SER A 136 5.40 -0.37 12.82
N VAL A 137 4.22 -0.84 13.26
CA VAL A 137 2.97 -0.08 13.07
C VAL A 137 3.04 1.32 13.69
N GLU A 138 3.64 1.44 14.87
CA GLU A 138 3.81 2.71 15.58
C GLU A 138 4.75 3.66 14.82
N ALA A 139 5.88 3.14 14.34
CA ALA A 139 6.85 3.91 13.57
C ALA A 139 6.24 4.37 12.22
N PHE A 140 5.47 3.49 11.56
CA PHE A 140 4.72 3.80 10.35
C PHE A 140 3.73 4.95 10.59
N LEU A 141 2.90 4.86 11.63
CA LEU A 141 1.96 5.93 11.98
C LEU A 141 2.67 7.25 12.31
N LEU A 142 3.75 7.20 13.11
CA LEU A 142 4.50 8.39 13.50
C LEU A 142 5.08 9.10 12.27
N LYS A 143 5.66 8.33 11.33
CA LYS A 143 6.19 8.82 10.06
C LYS A 143 5.14 9.58 9.25
N PHE A 144 3.96 8.99 9.08
CA PHE A 144 2.88 9.63 8.32
C PHE A 144 2.18 10.75 9.07
N LYS A 145 2.18 10.77 10.40
CA LYS A 145 1.81 11.97 11.17
C LYS A 145 2.77 13.14 10.91
N GLY A 146 4.07 12.87 10.76
CA GLY A 146 5.05 13.88 10.37
C GLY A 146 4.83 14.39 8.94
N ALA A 147 4.62 13.48 7.99
CA ALA A 147 4.48 13.83 6.57
C ALA A 147 3.11 14.43 6.20
N TYR A 148 2.04 13.90 6.76
CA TYR A 148 0.66 14.24 6.40
C TYR A 148 -0.05 15.06 7.49
N GLY A 149 0.55 15.27 8.66
CA GLY A 149 -0.01 16.05 9.76
C GLY A 149 -0.53 15.19 10.91
N SER A 150 -0.59 15.76 12.11
CA SER A 150 -0.84 15.05 13.38
C SER A 150 -2.17 14.31 13.45
N SER A 151 -3.18 14.73 12.67
CA SER A 151 -4.48 14.08 12.57
C SER A 151 -4.49 12.81 11.72
N THR A 152 -3.37 12.44 11.09
CA THR A 152 -3.27 11.21 10.29
C THR A 152 -3.58 9.98 11.13
N ALA A 153 -4.42 9.11 10.57
CA ALA A 153 -4.89 7.88 11.19
C ALA A 153 -4.56 6.68 10.31
N LEU A 154 -4.57 5.49 10.92
CA LEU A 154 -4.44 4.23 10.20
C LEU A 154 -5.79 3.59 9.96
N TYR A 155 -5.89 2.91 8.83
CA TYR A 155 -7.02 2.07 8.42
C TYR A 155 -6.48 0.71 8.00
N TYR A 156 -7.30 -0.33 8.13
CA TYR A 156 -6.98 -1.65 7.64
C TYR A 156 -7.91 -2.04 6.47
N GLY A 157 -7.43 -2.96 5.64
CA GLY A 157 -8.22 -3.58 4.60
C GLY A 157 -7.79 -5.03 4.35
N VAL A 158 -8.75 -5.90 4.08
CA VAL A 158 -8.56 -7.28 3.61
C VAL A 158 -9.25 -7.37 2.26
N LEU A 159 -8.53 -7.86 1.25
CA LEU A 159 -9.05 -8.08 -0.11
C LEU A 159 -9.95 -9.31 -0.11
#